data_AF-A0A9E0L0J0-F1
#
_entry.id   AF-A0A9E0L0J0-F1
#
_cell.length_a   1.000
_cell.length_b   1.000
_cell.length_c   1.000
_cell.angle_alpha   90.00
_cell.angle_beta   90.00
_cell.angle_gamma   90.00
#
_symmetry.space_group_name_H-M   'P 1'
#
loop_
_entity.id
_entity.type
_entity.pdbx_description
1 polymer ?
#
loop_
_entity_poly.entity_id
_entity_poly.type
_entity_poly.pdbx_seq_one_letter_code
_entity_poly.pdbx_strand_id
1 'polypeptide(L)'
;SPATGQASFRGQVAWTKAGTMSGGVLDIPGLDFRSPAGQVSGLAGQITFTSLAPLTAAPGQNLKARRIEALAGLTAAQVTFGIEGEAVNVSGLEMALGGGQVRLAPFSLPFASGQSWKGVVSFENVQLSDLVEASPFADRVDLTARANATIPFTMTPDGVRIAAGTLRATGPGRLSIRREALTGVAAEGAVAAGPLGDKIPAPETDTFTDFAYQAMENLAFQSLDATVNSLPRGRLGILFHIKGENAPPTHQEIWLTPQELITRSFLTRKLPLPSGTKVDLTLDSSLNLDQLLGDFAEYQKLRGSDPVQPTPAKPNP
;
A
#
# COMPACT_ATOMS: atom_id res chain seq x y z
N SER A 1 11.57 21.52 -0.31
CA SER A 1 12.35 20.32 0.02
C SER A 1 13.70 20.43 -0.65
N PRO A 2 14.83 20.34 0.08
CA PRO A 2 16.14 20.39 -0.57
C PRO A 2 16.38 19.12 -1.39
N ALA A 3 16.88 19.30 -2.62
CA ALA A 3 17.43 18.22 -3.42
C ALA A 3 18.95 18.23 -3.24
N THR A 4 19.56 17.05 -3.11
CA THR A 4 21.00 16.88 -2.86
C THR A 4 21.57 16.00 -3.96
N GLY A 5 22.71 16.39 -4.53
CA GLY A 5 23.35 15.63 -5.59
C GLY A 5 23.79 16.51 -6.74
N GLN A 6 24.02 15.90 -7.90
CA GLN A 6 24.49 16.59 -9.09
C GLN A 6 23.58 16.27 -10.28
N ALA A 7 23.28 17.30 -11.06
CA ALA A 7 22.71 17.19 -12.39
C ALA A 7 23.42 18.21 -13.29
N SER A 8 23.74 17.83 -14.52
CA SER A 8 24.38 18.72 -15.48
C SER A 8 23.60 18.72 -16.79
N PHE A 9 23.30 19.92 -17.28
CA PHE A 9 22.58 20.10 -18.53
C PHE A 9 23.49 20.76 -19.57
N ARG A 10 23.52 20.20 -20.78
CA ARG A 10 24.16 20.80 -21.95
C ARG A 10 23.12 20.96 -23.04
N GLY A 11 22.76 22.19 -23.35
CA GLY A 11 21.80 22.52 -24.40
C GLY A 11 22.45 23.28 -25.54
N GLN A 12 21.84 23.20 -26.72
CA GLN A 12 22.16 24.01 -27.88
C GLN A 12 20.87 24.58 -28.47
N VAL A 13 20.94 25.83 -28.91
CA VAL A 13 19.87 26.50 -29.64
C VAL A 13 20.48 27.14 -30.88
N ALA A 14 19.92 26.82 -32.04
CA ALA A 14 20.33 27.34 -33.33
C ALA A 14 19.14 28.02 -34.00
N TRP A 15 19.34 29.25 -34.44
CA TRP A 15 18.33 30.00 -35.20
C TRP A 15 18.72 29.99 -36.68
N THR A 16 17.78 29.57 -37.53
CA THR A 16 17.96 29.51 -38.99
C THR A 16 16.83 30.26 -39.69
N LYS A 17 16.96 30.54 -40.98
CA LYS A 17 15.87 31.11 -41.79
C LYS A 17 14.62 30.20 -41.82
N ALA A 18 14.78 28.89 -41.58
CA ALA A 18 13.70 27.91 -41.57
C ALA A 18 13.02 27.78 -40.20
N GLY A 19 13.60 28.36 -39.14
CA GLY A 19 13.08 28.28 -37.77
C GLY A 19 14.16 28.06 -36.72
N THR A 20 13.71 27.79 -35.50
CA THR A 20 14.57 27.52 -34.33
C THR A 20 14.74 26.02 -34.15
N MET A 21 15.98 25.54 -34.14
CA MET A 21 16.33 24.19 -33.70
C MET A 21 16.89 24.27 -32.29
N SER A 22 16.44 23.38 -31.41
CA SER A 22 16.96 23.28 -30.05
C SER A 22 17.11 21.83 -29.64
N GLY A 23 18.00 21.54 -28.71
CA GLY A 23 18.20 20.21 -28.18
C GLY A 23 19.15 20.24 -27.01
N GLY A 24 19.26 19.13 -26.30
CA GLY A 24 20.17 19.07 -25.16
C GLY A 24 20.23 17.72 -24.50
N VAL A 25 21.17 17.58 -23.59
CA VAL A 25 21.38 16.37 -22.79
C VAL A 25 21.40 16.78 -21.33
N LEU A 26 20.54 16.17 -20.52
CA LEU A 26 20.58 16.23 -19.07
C LEU A 26 21.21 14.94 -18.55
N ASP A 27 22.34 15.08 -17.87
CA ASP A 27 23.06 13.99 -17.23
C ASP A 27 22.86 14.08 -15.71
N ILE A 28 22.38 12.98 -15.13
CA ILE A 28 22.09 12.85 -13.70
C ILE A 28 22.95 11.70 -13.17
N PRO A 29 24.13 11.96 -12.60
CA PRO A 29 24.96 10.91 -12.01
C PRO A 29 24.39 10.36 -10.69
N GLY A 30 23.66 11.18 -9.94
CA GLY A 30 23.12 10.83 -8.63
C GLY A 30 22.40 12.02 -8.02
N LEU A 31 21.08 11.95 -7.95
CA LEU A 31 20.22 12.96 -7.35
C LEU A 31 19.30 12.33 -6.30
N ASP A 32 19.32 12.92 -5.12
CA ASP A 32 18.46 12.59 -3.99
C ASP A 32 17.45 13.72 -3.82
N PHE A 33 16.16 13.41 -3.82
CA PHE A 33 15.12 14.42 -3.72
C PHE A 33 13.84 13.85 -3.11
N ARG A 34 13.00 14.72 -2.55
CA ARG A 34 11.69 14.33 -2.05
C ARG A 34 10.63 14.49 -3.13
N SER A 35 9.99 13.39 -3.49
CA SER A 35 8.83 13.36 -4.38
C SER A 35 7.52 13.29 -3.57
N PRO A 36 6.35 13.54 -4.18
CA PRO A 36 5.05 13.28 -3.55
C PRO A 36 4.86 11.82 -3.11
N ALA A 37 5.54 10.87 -3.76
CA ALA A 37 5.48 9.46 -3.43
C ALA A 37 6.44 9.05 -2.28
N GLY A 38 7.37 9.92 -1.89
CA GLY A 38 8.39 9.63 -0.87
C GLY A 38 9.79 10.13 -1.24
N GLN A 39 10.76 9.80 -0.39
CA GLN A 39 12.16 10.19 -0.58
C GLN A 39 12.81 9.30 -1.65
N VAL A 40 13.27 9.90 -2.74
CA VAL A 40 14.02 9.21 -3.80
C VAL A 40 15.51 9.38 -3.54
N SER A 41 16.26 8.28 -3.64
CA SER A 41 17.71 8.25 -3.46
C SER A 41 18.42 7.59 -4.63
N GLY A 42 19.51 8.21 -5.08
CA GLY A 42 20.37 7.75 -6.15
C GLY A 42 19.67 7.72 -7.50
N LEU A 43 18.88 8.74 -7.84
CA LEU A 43 18.36 8.89 -9.20
C LEU A 43 19.53 9.10 -10.14
N ALA A 44 19.63 8.26 -11.17
CA ALA A 44 20.68 8.31 -12.16
C ALA A 44 20.15 8.01 -13.56
N GLY A 45 20.79 8.61 -14.56
CA GLY A 45 20.55 8.36 -15.97
C GLY A 45 20.74 9.62 -16.80
N GLN A 46 20.40 9.50 -18.07
CA GLN A 46 20.59 10.57 -19.05
C GLN A 46 19.31 10.77 -19.85
N ILE A 47 18.93 12.02 -20.05
CA ILE A 47 17.76 12.41 -20.83
C ILE A 47 18.24 13.20 -22.04
N THR A 48 17.90 12.74 -23.24
CA THR A 48 18.20 13.46 -24.48
C THR A 48 16.96 14.17 -25.00
N PHE A 49 17.04 15.50 -25.07
CA PHE A 49 16.00 16.37 -25.61
C PHE A 49 16.26 16.66 -27.08
N THR A 50 15.27 16.36 -27.93
CA THR A 50 15.26 16.68 -29.36
C THR A 50 14.70 18.07 -29.65
N SER A 51 14.03 18.68 -28.67
CA SER A 51 13.57 20.07 -28.67
C SER A 51 13.45 20.58 -27.24
N LEU A 52 13.80 21.84 -27.00
CA LEU A 52 13.65 22.52 -25.70
C LEU A 52 12.41 23.44 -25.66
N ALA A 53 11.89 23.84 -26.82
CA ALA A 53 10.70 24.67 -26.96
C ALA A 53 9.96 24.32 -28.26
N PRO A 54 8.93 23.44 -28.22
CA PRO A 54 8.39 22.76 -27.03
C PRO A 54 9.33 21.67 -26.49
N LEU A 55 9.25 21.38 -25.20
CA LEU A 55 10.10 20.36 -24.56
C LEU A 55 9.76 18.98 -25.12
N THR A 56 10.74 18.31 -25.74
CA THR A 56 10.54 17.00 -26.37
C THR A 56 11.74 16.10 -26.11
N ALA A 57 11.47 14.88 -25.67
CA ALA A 57 12.45 13.80 -25.54
C ALA A 57 11.88 12.53 -26.18
N ALA A 58 12.69 11.87 -27.00
CA ALA A 58 12.26 10.65 -27.71
C ALA A 58 11.78 9.60 -26.71
N PRO A 59 10.75 8.79 -27.03
CA PRO A 59 10.29 7.72 -26.14
C PRO A 59 11.41 6.71 -25.88
N GLY A 60 11.39 6.08 -24.71
CA GLY A 60 12.40 5.09 -24.32
C GLY A 60 13.56 5.64 -23.50
N GLN A 61 13.50 6.91 -23.04
CA GLN A 61 14.46 7.42 -22.05
C GLN A 61 14.36 6.59 -20.78
N ASN A 62 15.48 6.26 -20.16
CA ASN A 62 15.53 5.45 -18.95
C ASN A 62 16.16 6.23 -17.79
N LEU A 63 15.49 6.24 -16.65
CA LEU A 63 16.06 6.68 -15.38
C LEU A 63 15.94 5.57 -14.37
N LYS A 64 16.95 5.46 -13.50
CA LYS A 64 16.99 4.47 -12.42
C LYS A 64 17.12 5.18 -11.09
N ALA A 65 16.43 4.70 -10.07
CA ALA A 65 16.65 5.13 -8.69
C ALA A 65 16.99 3.92 -7.83
N ARG A 66 17.95 4.11 -6.92
CA ARG A 66 18.42 3.03 -6.05
C ARG A 66 17.34 2.63 -5.05
N ARG A 67 16.70 3.63 -4.44
CA ARG A 67 15.70 3.43 -3.39
C ARG A 67 14.66 4.55 -3.42
N ILE A 68 13.41 4.19 -3.14
CA ILE A 68 12.33 5.13 -2.88
C ILE A 68 11.73 4.76 -1.52
N GLU A 69 11.88 5.64 -0.54
CA GLU A 69 11.28 5.48 0.78
C GLU A 69 9.87 6.05 0.76
N ALA A 70 8.92 5.15 0.47
CA ALA A 70 7.48 5.38 0.55
C ALA A 70 6.92 4.68 1.80
N LEU A 71 5.63 4.34 1.80
CA LEU A 71 5.00 3.53 2.88
C LEU A 71 5.76 2.23 3.14
N ALA A 72 6.36 1.67 2.09
CA ALA A 72 7.29 0.57 2.18
C ALA A 72 8.56 0.90 1.37
N GLY A 73 9.66 0.23 1.71
CA GLY A 73 10.94 0.41 1.04
C GLY A 73 10.92 -0.16 -0.37
N LEU A 74 10.80 0.71 -1.37
CA LEU A 74 10.90 0.34 -2.79
C LEU A 74 12.36 0.42 -3.24
N THR A 75 12.80 -0.56 -4.02
CA THR A 75 14.19 -0.64 -4.50
C THR A 75 14.26 -0.89 -6.00
N ALA A 76 15.44 -0.69 -6.58
CA ALA A 76 15.72 -0.99 -7.99
C ALA A 76 14.70 -0.36 -8.96
N ALA A 77 14.29 0.87 -8.68
CA ALA A 77 13.29 1.56 -9.47
C ALA A 77 13.85 1.93 -10.85
N GLN A 78 13.11 1.61 -11.90
CA GLN A 78 13.48 1.88 -13.28
C GLN A 78 12.26 2.41 -14.02
N VAL A 79 12.36 3.61 -14.60
CA VAL A 79 11.29 4.23 -15.37
C VAL A 79 11.73 4.40 -16.81
N THR A 80 10.84 4.06 -17.73
CA THR A 80 10.98 4.32 -19.16
C THR A 80 9.92 5.32 -19.58
N PHE A 81 10.33 6.43 -20.20
CA PHE A 81 9.42 7.52 -20.56
C PHE A 81 9.85 8.25 -21.84
N GLY A 82 8.96 9.10 -22.33
CA GLY A 82 9.22 10.15 -23.32
C GLY A 82 8.56 11.44 -22.87
N ILE A 83 8.94 12.56 -23.48
CA ILE A 83 8.33 13.87 -23.21
C ILE A 83 7.83 14.42 -24.52
N GLU A 84 6.58 14.87 -24.53
CA GLU A 84 5.94 15.43 -25.71
C GLU A 84 5.15 16.69 -25.31
N GLY A 85 5.78 17.84 -25.52
CA GLY A 85 5.17 19.13 -25.23
C GLY A 85 4.89 19.32 -23.75
N GLU A 86 3.63 19.18 -23.36
CA GLU A 86 3.13 19.47 -22.02
C GLU A 86 2.89 18.23 -21.16
N ALA A 87 3.31 17.03 -21.62
CA ALA A 87 3.13 15.79 -20.87
C ALA A 87 4.37 14.89 -20.91
N VAL A 88 4.54 14.10 -19.83
CA VAL A 88 5.46 12.97 -19.77
C VAL A 88 4.67 11.71 -20.07
N ASN A 89 5.07 11.01 -21.13
CA ASN A 89 4.51 9.71 -21.48
C ASN A 89 5.38 8.63 -20.83
N VAL A 90 4.88 8.01 -19.76
CA VAL A 90 5.56 6.90 -19.10
C VAL A 90 5.16 5.61 -19.80
N SER A 91 6.12 4.95 -20.43
CA SER A 91 5.94 3.67 -21.10
C SER A 91 6.01 2.49 -20.13
N GLY A 92 6.67 2.65 -18.99
CA GLY A 92 6.71 1.65 -17.94
C GLY A 92 7.50 2.10 -16.73
N LEU A 93 7.09 1.67 -15.54
CA LEU A 93 7.84 1.83 -14.31
C LEU A 93 7.87 0.48 -13.60
N GLU A 94 9.06 0.04 -13.23
CA GLU A 94 9.32 -1.22 -12.54
C GLU A 94 10.10 -0.96 -11.26
N MET A 95 9.71 -1.62 -10.17
CA MET A 95 10.34 -1.50 -8.86
C MET A 95 10.27 -2.85 -8.14
N ALA A 96 11.13 -3.07 -7.15
CA ALA A 96 11.08 -4.22 -6.27
C ALA A 96 10.52 -3.84 -4.89
N LEU A 97 9.65 -4.70 -4.35
CA LEU A 97 8.97 -4.52 -3.07
C LEU A 97 8.80 -5.87 -2.38
N GLY A 98 9.33 -6.02 -1.16
CA GLY A 98 9.19 -7.21 -0.34
C GLY A 98 9.48 -8.53 -1.07
N GLY A 99 10.61 -8.60 -1.78
CA GLY A 99 11.00 -9.76 -2.59
C GLY A 99 10.18 -10.00 -3.88
N GLY A 100 9.13 -9.21 -4.11
CA GLY A 100 8.32 -9.23 -5.32
C GLY A 100 8.62 -8.05 -6.26
N GLN A 101 7.77 -7.88 -7.27
CA GLN A 101 7.87 -6.83 -8.28
C GLN A 101 6.63 -5.95 -8.31
N VAL A 102 6.83 -4.67 -8.59
CA VAL A 102 5.78 -3.66 -8.77
C VAL A 102 5.94 -3.08 -10.16
N ARG A 103 4.87 -3.09 -10.94
CA ARG A 103 4.85 -2.58 -12.32
C ARG A 103 3.70 -1.59 -12.47
N LEU A 104 3.98 -0.43 -13.03
CA LEU A 104 2.96 0.55 -13.40
C LEU A 104 2.73 0.48 -14.91
N ALA A 105 1.47 0.30 -15.30
CA ALA A 105 1.07 0.31 -16.70
C ALA A 105 1.36 1.67 -17.37
N PRO A 106 1.51 1.71 -18.70
CA PRO A 106 1.76 2.96 -19.41
C PRO A 106 0.70 4.02 -19.11
N PHE A 107 1.14 5.25 -18.84
CA PHE A 107 0.25 6.39 -18.57
C PHE A 107 0.89 7.70 -19.04
N SER A 108 0.06 8.73 -19.24
CA SER A 108 0.51 10.07 -19.57
C SER A 108 0.28 11.00 -18.38
N LEU A 109 1.33 11.69 -17.95
CA LEU A 109 1.30 12.64 -16.86
C LEU A 109 1.40 14.06 -17.42
N PRO A 110 0.33 14.86 -17.37
CA PRO A 110 0.40 16.25 -17.78
C PRO A 110 1.22 17.09 -16.78
N PHE A 111 1.94 18.09 -17.28
CA PHE A 111 2.65 19.07 -16.45
C PHE A 111 1.71 20.08 -15.79
N ALA A 112 0.53 20.29 -16.37
CA ALA A 112 -0.48 21.18 -15.82
C ALA A 112 -0.99 20.65 -14.46
N SER A 113 -0.80 21.46 -13.41
CA SER A 113 -1.28 21.14 -12.08
C SER A 113 -2.81 21.00 -12.04
N GLY A 114 -3.32 20.03 -11.29
CA GLY A 114 -4.76 19.85 -11.11
C GLY A 114 -5.46 19.08 -12.23
N GLN A 115 -4.72 18.57 -13.23
CA GLN A 115 -5.30 17.62 -14.17
C GLN A 115 -5.35 16.22 -13.57
N SER A 116 -6.50 15.56 -13.74
CA SER A 116 -6.66 14.18 -13.33
C SER A 116 -5.98 13.23 -14.30
N TRP A 117 -5.29 12.22 -13.80
CA TRP A 117 -4.66 11.17 -14.61
C TRP A 117 -4.95 9.79 -14.02
N LYS A 118 -4.85 8.76 -14.85
CA LYS A 118 -5.18 7.38 -14.48
C LYS A 118 -3.96 6.49 -14.63
N GLY A 119 -3.85 5.49 -13.77
CA GLY A 119 -2.81 4.49 -13.83
C GLY A 119 -3.31 3.15 -13.30
N VAL A 120 -2.61 2.08 -13.66
CA VAL A 120 -2.86 0.74 -13.10
C VAL A 120 -1.54 0.23 -12.56
N VAL A 121 -1.45 0.10 -11.24
CA VAL A 121 -0.30 -0.52 -10.59
C VAL A 121 -0.59 -2.01 -10.38
N SER A 122 0.39 -2.84 -10.68
CA SER A 122 0.36 -4.29 -10.48
C SER A 122 1.49 -4.71 -9.57
N PHE A 123 1.19 -5.63 -8.67
CA PHE A 123 2.10 -6.22 -7.71
C PHE A 123 2.16 -7.71 -8.00
N GLU A 124 3.37 -8.25 -8.07
CA GLU A 124 3.62 -9.65 -8.38
C GLU A 124 4.49 -10.27 -7.28
N ASN A 125 3.96 -11.32 -6.66
CA ASN A 125 4.62 -12.13 -5.65
C ASN A 125 5.23 -11.29 -4.50
N VAL A 126 4.51 -10.26 -4.07
CA VAL A 126 4.95 -9.35 -3.01
C VAL A 126 4.68 -9.98 -1.65
N GLN A 127 5.69 -9.97 -0.79
CA GLN A 127 5.58 -10.39 0.59
C GLN A 127 4.80 -9.34 1.40
N LEU A 128 3.68 -9.76 1.97
CA LEU A 128 2.79 -8.87 2.76
C LEU A 128 3.32 -8.59 4.17
N SER A 129 4.19 -9.46 4.72
CA SER A 129 4.78 -9.23 6.05
C SER A 129 5.57 -7.92 6.08
N ASP A 130 6.39 -7.69 5.05
CA ASP A 130 7.21 -6.48 4.93
C ASP A 130 6.36 -5.21 4.84
N LEU A 131 5.14 -5.31 4.28
CA LEU A 131 4.19 -4.20 4.24
C LEU A 131 3.54 -3.93 5.58
N VAL A 132 3.20 -4.98 6.32
CA VAL A 132 2.60 -4.85 7.66
C VAL A 132 3.62 -4.35 8.66
N GLU A 133 4.86 -4.83 8.61
CA GLU A 133 5.98 -4.36 9.42
C GLU A 133 6.30 -2.88 9.18
N ALA A 134 6.12 -2.39 7.95
CA ALA A 134 6.30 -0.99 7.61
C ALA A 134 5.09 -0.11 7.96
N SER A 135 3.98 -0.71 8.42
CA SER A 135 2.72 -0.02 8.71
C SER A 135 2.56 0.29 10.21
N PRO A 136 1.68 1.23 10.59
CA PRO A 136 1.34 1.46 12.00
C PRO A 136 0.63 0.27 12.68
N PHE A 137 0.34 -0.80 11.94
CA PHE A 137 -0.32 -2.00 12.44
C PHE A 137 0.68 -3.11 12.84
N ALA A 138 1.99 -2.91 12.65
CA ALA A 138 3.02 -3.92 12.91
C ALA A 138 2.93 -4.56 14.31
N ASP A 139 2.58 -3.79 15.34
CA ASP A 139 2.48 -4.30 16.72
C ASP A 139 1.22 -5.13 16.98
N ARG A 140 0.25 -5.09 16.07
CA ARG A 140 -1.12 -5.59 16.28
C ARG A 140 -1.56 -6.62 15.26
N VAL A 141 -0.93 -6.64 14.09
CA VAL A 141 -1.25 -7.53 12.98
C VAL A 141 0.04 -8.19 12.52
N ASP A 142 0.03 -9.51 12.42
CA ASP A 142 1.05 -10.29 11.74
C ASP A 142 0.38 -10.96 10.53
N LEU A 143 0.90 -10.66 9.33
CA LEU A 143 0.41 -11.25 8.08
C LEU A 143 1.59 -11.78 7.29
N THR A 144 1.75 -13.09 7.30
CA THR A 144 2.76 -13.78 6.50
C THR A 144 2.09 -14.42 5.29
N ALA A 145 2.20 -13.76 4.14
CA ALA A 145 1.71 -14.29 2.86
C ALA A 145 2.35 -13.56 1.68
N ARG A 146 2.30 -14.21 0.51
CA ARG A 146 2.66 -13.57 -0.77
C ARG A 146 1.43 -13.35 -1.61
N ALA A 147 1.29 -12.18 -2.20
CA ALA A 147 0.12 -11.83 -2.99
C ALA A 147 0.47 -11.13 -4.30
N ASN A 148 -0.44 -11.30 -5.26
CA ASN A 148 -0.52 -10.51 -6.46
C ASN A 148 -1.65 -9.50 -6.29
N ALA A 149 -1.46 -8.27 -6.75
CA ALA A 149 -2.51 -7.26 -6.73
C ALA A 149 -2.53 -6.45 -8.02
N THR A 150 -3.68 -5.94 -8.39
CA THR A 150 -3.86 -5.00 -9.50
C THR A 150 -4.78 -3.91 -9.03
N ILE A 151 -4.28 -2.68 -8.98
CA ILE A 151 -4.96 -1.52 -8.39
C ILE A 151 -5.05 -0.43 -9.46
N PRO A 152 -6.20 -0.31 -10.13
CA PRO A 152 -6.51 0.85 -10.95
C PRO A 152 -6.76 2.06 -10.06
N PHE A 153 -6.10 3.18 -10.37
CA PHE A 153 -6.29 4.42 -9.65
C PHE A 153 -6.46 5.60 -10.61
N THR A 154 -7.14 6.63 -10.12
CA THR A 154 -7.30 7.94 -10.75
C THR A 154 -6.83 8.98 -9.74
N MET A 155 -5.81 9.75 -10.11
CA MET A 155 -5.42 10.94 -9.37
C MET A 155 -6.36 12.08 -9.78
N THR A 156 -6.99 12.74 -8.83
CA THR A 156 -7.77 13.97 -9.03
C THR A 156 -7.22 15.09 -8.14
N PRO A 157 -7.60 16.36 -8.35
CA PRO A 157 -7.23 17.44 -7.43
C PRO A 157 -7.64 17.19 -5.98
N ASP A 158 -8.75 16.46 -5.79
CA ASP A 158 -9.30 16.11 -4.47
C ASP A 158 -8.61 14.91 -3.83
N GLY A 159 -7.66 14.24 -4.52
CA GLY A 159 -6.90 13.11 -4.00
C GLY A 159 -6.92 11.87 -4.90
N VAL A 160 -6.56 10.72 -4.32
CA VAL A 160 -6.48 9.45 -5.04
C VAL A 160 -7.80 8.70 -4.96
N ARG A 161 -8.31 8.24 -6.10
CA ARG A 161 -9.47 7.35 -6.20
C ARG A 161 -9.05 6.01 -6.76
N ILE A 162 -9.32 4.94 -6.02
CA ILE A 162 -9.11 3.56 -6.44
C ILE A 162 -10.45 2.97 -6.88
N ALA A 163 -10.46 2.28 -8.01
CA ALA A 163 -11.65 1.61 -8.52
C ALA A 163 -11.32 0.17 -8.89
N ALA A 164 -12.03 -0.79 -8.29
CA ALA A 164 -11.90 -2.22 -8.54
C ALA A 164 -10.46 -2.75 -8.37
N GLY A 165 -9.77 -2.32 -7.31
CA GLY A 165 -8.51 -2.93 -6.92
C GLY A 165 -8.76 -4.39 -6.52
N THR A 166 -7.90 -5.30 -6.96
CA THR A 166 -7.97 -6.72 -6.60
C THR A 166 -6.64 -7.16 -6.02
N LEU A 167 -6.69 -8.01 -5.02
CA LEU A 167 -5.53 -8.64 -4.40
C LEU A 167 -5.85 -10.11 -4.20
N ARG A 168 -4.90 -10.98 -4.50
CA ARG A 168 -5.03 -12.43 -4.32
C ARG A 168 -3.74 -13.00 -3.78
N ALA A 169 -3.83 -13.77 -2.71
CA ALA A 169 -2.71 -14.54 -2.22
C ALA A 169 -2.33 -15.62 -3.25
N THR A 170 -1.02 -15.77 -3.45
CA THR A 170 -0.41 -16.73 -4.38
C THR A 170 -0.25 -18.13 -3.76
N GLY A 171 -0.49 -18.25 -2.47
CA GLY A 171 -0.38 -19.49 -1.71
C GLY A 171 -0.93 -19.34 -0.30
N PRO A 172 -0.81 -20.40 0.51
CA PRO A 172 -1.26 -20.37 1.89
C PRO A 172 -0.46 -19.35 2.72
N GLY A 173 -1.09 -18.79 3.73
CA GLY A 173 -0.49 -17.80 4.61
C GLY A 173 -1.02 -17.88 6.03
N ARG A 174 -0.46 -17.05 6.91
CA ARG A 174 -0.90 -16.91 8.30
C ARG A 174 -1.26 -15.46 8.58
N LEU A 175 -2.42 -15.25 9.19
CA LEU A 175 -2.89 -13.98 9.69
C LEU A 175 -3.13 -14.12 11.19
N SER A 176 -2.51 -13.25 11.98
CA SER A 176 -2.74 -13.13 13.41
C SER A 176 -3.13 -11.68 13.69
N ILE A 177 -4.36 -11.48 14.14
CA ILE A 177 -4.85 -10.16 14.56
C ILE A 177 -4.99 -10.18 16.08
N ARG A 178 -4.26 -9.31 16.77
CA ARG A 178 -4.36 -9.18 18.23
C ARG A 178 -5.67 -8.48 18.62
N ARG A 179 -6.24 -8.87 19.76
CA ARG A 179 -7.53 -8.36 20.27
C ARG A 179 -7.57 -6.84 20.41
N GLU A 180 -6.43 -6.21 20.70
CA GLU A 180 -6.28 -4.77 20.88
C GLU A 180 -6.29 -3.99 19.55
N ALA A 181 -6.15 -4.69 18.40
CA ALA A 181 -6.32 -4.10 17.07
C ALA A 181 -7.81 -3.84 16.75
N LEU A 182 -8.68 -4.72 17.24
CA LEU A 182 -10.10 -4.80 16.87
C LEU A 182 -10.97 -3.75 17.57
N THR A 183 -10.51 -3.15 18.67
CA THR A 183 -11.25 -2.11 19.41
C THR A 183 -11.20 -0.73 18.74
N GLY A 184 -10.24 -0.51 17.82
CA GLY A 184 -10.11 0.72 17.04
C GLY A 184 -10.73 0.64 15.63
N VAL A 185 -11.12 -0.56 15.19
CA VAL A 185 -11.87 -0.75 13.95
C VAL A 185 -13.32 -0.87 14.37
N ALA A 186 -14.08 0.23 14.32
CA ALA A 186 -15.51 0.14 14.48
C ALA A 186 -16.06 -0.78 13.39
N ALA A 187 -16.28 -2.03 13.72
CA ALA A 187 -17.05 -2.99 12.95
C ALA A 187 -18.51 -2.53 12.99
N GLU A 188 -18.83 -1.45 12.27
CA GLU A 188 -20.19 -1.22 11.77
C GLU A 188 -20.39 -2.17 10.59
N GLY A 189 -20.55 -3.45 10.91
CA GLY A 189 -20.64 -4.51 9.92
C GLY A 189 -20.89 -5.81 10.66
N ALA A 190 -22.12 -5.98 11.12
CA ALA A 190 -22.60 -7.24 11.66
C ALA A 190 -22.18 -8.39 10.73
N VAL A 191 -21.65 -9.46 11.33
CA VAL A 191 -21.59 -10.77 10.70
C VAL A 191 -22.98 -11.11 10.18
N ALA A 192 -23.21 -10.94 8.88
CA ALA A 192 -24.45 -11.31 8.24
C ALA A 192 -24.47 -12.84 8.14
N ALA A 193 -24.90 -13.50 9.22
CA ALA A 193 -25.47 -14.82 9.14
C ALA A 193 -26.65 -14.75 8.16
N GLY A 194 -26.71 -15.72 7.23
CA GLY A 194 -27.67 -15.76 6.13
C GLY A 194 -29.15 -15.70 6.55
N PRO A 195 -30.06 -15.59 5.57
CA PRO A 195 -31.43 -15.14 5.78
C PRO A 195 -32.28 -16.23 6.45
N LEU A 196 -32.38 -16.17 7.78
CA LEU A 196 -33.48 -16.75 8.55
C LEU A 196 -33.96 -15.67 9.52
N GLY A 197 -35.23 -15.33 9.38
CA GLY A 197 -35.87 -14.19 9.99
C GLY A 197 -36.01 -14.23 11.52
N ASP A 198 -36.51 -13.09 11.99
CA ASP A 198 -37.04 -12.78 13.32
C ASP A 198 -36.05 -12.56 14.48
N LYS A 199 -35.94 -11.27 14.82
CA LYS A 199 -35.70 -10.66 16.14
C LYS A 199 -35.06 -11.59 17.19
N ILE A 200 -33.73 -11.63 17.20
CA ILE A 200 -32.96 -12.16 18.32
C ILE A 200 -32.68 -10.98 19.28
N PRO A 201 -33.19 -11.00 20.53
CA PRO A 201 -32.78 -10.05 21.56
C PRO A 201 -31.28 -10.24 21.85
N ALA A 202 -30.55 -9.15 22.03
CA ALA A 202 -29.11 -9.17 22.35
C ALA A 202 -28.81 -10.19 23.47
N PRO A 203 -27.90 -11.17 23.25
CA PRO A 203 -27.45 -12.02 24.33
C PRO A 203 -26.29 -11.35 25.07
N GLU A 204 -26.55 -10.91 26.30
CA GLU A 204 -25.54 -10.62 27.31
C GLU A 204 -24.81 -11.93 27.70
N THR A 205 -23.85 -12.39 26.90
CA THR A 205 -22.69 -13.27 27.22
C THR A 205 -22.20 -13.89 25.91
N ASP A 206 -21.38 -13.13 25.20
CA ASP A 206 -21.13 -13.31 23.78
C ASP A 206 -20.05 -14.37 23.50
N THR A 207 -20.35 -15.62 23.88
CA THR A 207 -19.50 -16.79 23.62
C THR A 207 -19.21 -16.98 22.13
N PHE A 208 -20.18 -16.63 21.27
CA PHE A 208 -20.03 -16.67 19.81
C PHE A 208 -19.02 -15.64 19.30
N THR A 209 -19.02 -14.46 19.90
CA THR A 209 -18.03 -13.40 19.63
C THR A 209 -16.64 -13.77 20.15
N ASP A 210 -16.53 -14.40 21.32
CA ASP A 210 -15.25 -14.95 21.82
C ASP A 210 -14.68 -16.05 20.89
N PHE A 211 -15.54 -16.89 20.30
CA PHE A 211 -15.15 -17.88 19.28
C PHE A 211 -14.64 -17.23 17.99
N ALA A 212 -15.32 -16.20 17.49
CA ALA A 212 -14.86 -15.46 16.32
C ALA A 212 -13.49 -14.80 16.55
N TYR A 213 -13.26 -14.25 17.74
CA TYR A 213 -11.96 -13.67 18.11
C TYR A 213 -10.84 -14.71 18.19
N GLN A 214 -11.09 -15.88 18.80
CA GLN A 214 -10.09 -16.96 18.86
C GLN A 214 -9.74 -17.53 17.48
N ALA A 215 -10.69 -17.54 16.54
CA ALA A 215 -10.42 -17.97 15.16
C ALA A 215 -9.55 -16.97 14.38
N MET A 216 -9.59 -15.68 14.72
CA MET A 216 -8.81 -14.61 14.07
C MET A 216 -7.42 -14.40 14.69
N GLU A 217 -7.19 -14.90 15.90
CA GLU A 217 -5.90 -14.77 16.59
C GLU A 217 -4.80 -15.59 15.89
N ASN A 218 -5.14 -16.74 15.29
CA ASN A 218 -4.20 -17.60 14.56
C ASN A 218 -4.87 -18.26 13.34
N LEU A 219 -5.18 -17.44 12.33
CA LEU A 219 -5.83 -17.92 11.12
C LEU A 219 -4.78 -18.35 10.09
N ALA A 220 -4.73 -19.64 9.77
CA ALA A 220 -4.03 -20.12 8.59
C ALA A 220 -5.01 -20.09 7.42
N PHE A 221 -4.70 -19.40 6.34
CA PHE A 221 -5.57 -19.36 5.16
C PHE A 221 -4.97 -20.14 4.00
N GLN A 222 -5.84 -20.75 3.20
CA GLN A 222 -5.49 -21.40 1.95
C GLN A 222 -5.62 -20.41 0.78
N SER A 223 -6.64 -19.55 0.82
CA SER A 223 -6.80 -18.45 -0.13
C SER A 223 -7.24 -17.16 0.58
N LEU A 224 -6.67 -16.05 0.13
CA LEU A 224 -7.05 -14.71 0.54
C LEU A 224 -7.28 -13.90 -0.73
N ASP A 225 -8.51 -13.47 -0.94
CA ASP A 225 -8.89 -12.55 -1.99
C ASP A 225 -9.34 -11.24 -1.34
N ALA A 226 -8.94 -10.10 -1.87
CA ALA A 226 -9.42 -8.82 -1.39
C ALA A 226 -9.78 -7.93 -2.57
N THR A 227 -10.84 -7.14 -2.39
CA THR A 227 -11.20 -6.08 -3.33
C THR A 227 -11.11 -4.73 -2.63
N VAL A 228 -10.57 -3.74 -3.31
CA VAL A 228 -10.28 -2.41 -2.76
C VAL A 228 -10.99 -1.37 -3.62
N ASN A 229 -11.81 -0.54 -2.99
CA ASN A 229 -12.54 0.53 -3.65
C ASN A 229 -12.50 1.81 -2.82
N SER A 230 -12.35 2.96 -3.47
CA SER A 230 -12.57 4.25 -2.81
C SER A 230 -14.06 4.47 -2.56
N LEU A 231 -14.38 4.81 -1.32
CA LEU A 231 -15.69 5.23 -0.83
C LEU A 231 -15.78 6.77 -0.79
N PRO A 232 -17.00 7.33 -0.67
CA PRO A 232 -17.18 8.76 -0.47
C PRO A 232 -16.38 9.27 0.75
N ARG A 233 -15.92 10.53 0.66
CA ARG A 233 -15.11 11.23 1.68
C ARG A 233 -13.69 10.67 1.88
N GLY A 234 -13.03 10.16 0.83
CA GLY A 234 -11.61 9.77 0.94
C GLY A 234 -11.37 8.44 1.63
N ARG A 235 -12.44 7.69 1.94
CA ARG A 235 -12.33 6.39 2.57
C ARG A 235 -11.98 5.30 1.55
N LEU A 236 -11.33 4.25 1.99
CA LEU A 236 -11.12 3.01 1.26
C LEU A 236 -11.99 1.93 1.91
N GLY A 237 -12.86 1.32 1.14
CA GLY A 237 -13.50 0.06 1.48
C GLY A 237 -12.61 -1.07 1.00
N ILE A 238 -12.25 -1.96 1.90
CA ILE A 238 -11.56 -3.19 1.59
C ILE A 238 -12.46 -4.35 2.00
N LEU A 239 -12.81 -5.16 1.02
CA LEU A 239 -13.61 -6.36 1.22
C LEU A 239 -12.71 -7.57 1.07
N PHE A 240 -12.39 -8.21 2.20
CA PHE A 240 -11.60 -9.43 2.25
C PHE A 240 -12.53 -10.66 2.20
N HIS A 241 -12.16 -11.63 1.37
CA HIS A 241 -12.71 -12.98 1.36
C HIS A 241 -11.56 -13.92 1.72
N ILE A 242 -11.65 -14.50 2.90
CA ILE A 242 -10.59 -15.38 3.43
C ILE A 242 -11.18 -16.77 3.59
N LYS A 243 -10.58 -17.75 2.92
CA LYS A 243 -10.87 -19.16 3.14
C LYS A 243 -9.69 -19.79 3.86
N GLY A 244 -9.93 -20.17 5.10
CA GLY A 244 -8.88 -20.69 5.97
C GLY A 244 -9.39 -21.65 7.01
N GLU A 245 -8.49 -22.01 7.90
CA GLU A 245 -8.71 -22.89 9.03
C GLU A 245 -8.01 -22.29 10.26
N ASN A 246 -8.64 -22.40 11.43
CA ASN A 246 -8.00 -21.97 12.67
C ASN A 246 -6.87 -22.95 13.03
N ALA A 247 -5.62 -22.45 13.10
CA ALA A 247 -4.41 -23.24 13.30
C ALA A 247 -3.56 -22.68 14.47
N PRO A 248 -4.04 -22.82 15.72
CA PRO A 248 -3.26 -22.41 16.89
C PRO A 248 -1.98 -23.25 17.06
N PRO A 249 -0.93 -22.74 17.72
CA PRO A 249 0.38 -23.40 17.85
C PRO A 249 0.39 -24.71 18.66
N THR A 250 -0.67 -24.99 19.43
CA THR A 250 -0.84 -26.22 20.21
C THR A 250 -2.16 -26.88 19.86
N HIS A 251 -2.08 -28.16 19.46
CA HIS A 251 -3.23 -29.00 19.11
C HIS A 251 -4.21 -29.07 20.30
N GLN A 252 -5.44 -28.60 20.12
CA GLN A 252 -6.47 -28.60 21.14
C GLN A 252 -7.58 -29.58 20.71
N GLU A 253 -7.64 -30.74 21.37
CA GLU A 253 -8.71 -31.72 21.20
C GLU A 253 -9.79 -31.52 22.28
N ILE A 254 -11.05 -31.40 21.86
CA ILE A 254 -12.18 -31.38 22.79
C ILE A 254 -12.57 -32.84 23.08
N TRP A 255 -12.23 -33.32 24.27
CA TRP A 255 -12.79 -34.56 24.79
C TRP A 255 -14.12 -34.25 25.49
N LEU A 256 -15.23 -34.55 24.82
CA LEU A 256 -16.57 -34.47 25.41
C LEU A 256 -16.87 -35.76 26.18
N THR A 257 -17.17 -35.65 27.47
CA THR A 257 -17.57 -36.81 28.27
C THR A 257 -19.07 -37.10 28.04
N PRO A 258 -19.53 -38.36 27.91
CA PRO A 258 -20.94 -38.67 27.62
C PRO A 258 -21.94 -38.10 28.65
N GLN A 259 -21.49 -37.90 29.89
CA GLN A 259 -22.30 -37.27 30.95
C GLN A 259 -22.55 -35.76 30.69
N GLU A 260 -21.62 -35.05 30.05
CA GLU A 260 -21.71 -33.61 29.78
C GLU A 260 -22.71 -33.26 28.65
N LEU A 261 -22.93 -34.21 27.72
CA LEU A 261 -23.97 -34.11 26.69
C LEU A 261 -25.39 -34.14 27.29
N ILE A 262 -25.56 -34.84 28.42
CA ILE A 262 -26.85 -35.03 29.08
C ILE A 262 -27.19 -33.85 29.99
N THR A 263 -26.20 -33.30 30.69
CA THR A 263 -26.39 -32.19 31.64
C THR A 263 -26.41 -30.80 31.01
N ARG A 264 -26.17 -30.67 29.69
CA ARG A 264 -26.05 -29.40 28.96
C ARG A 264 -25.01 -28.43 29.57
N SER A 265 -24.05 -28.95 30.33
CA SER A 265 -23.04 -28.17 31.05
C SER A 265 -21.91 -27.65 30.14
N PHE A 266 -21.90 -28.02 28.86
CA PHE A 266 -21.02 -27.45 27.84
C PHE A 266 -21.34 -25.98 27.52
N LEU A 267 -22.53 -25.48 27.88
CA LEU A 267 -22.96 -24.10 27.64
C LEU A 267 -22.33 -23.07 28.61
N THR A 268 -21.69 -23.52 29.69
CA THR A 268 -21.13 -22.66 30.75
C THR A 268 -19.59 -22.67 30.83
N ARG A 269 -18.91 -23.38 29.92
CA ARG A 269 -17.44 -23.41 29.85
C ARG A 269 -16.92 -22.64 28.64
N LYS A 270 -15.82 -21.90 28.85
CA LYS A 270 -14.97 -21.36 27.77
C LYS A 270 -14.28 -22.54 27.09
N LEU A 271 -14.90 -23.10 26.06
CA LEU A 271 -14.33 -24.20 25.28
C LEU A 271 -13.43 -23.60 24.19
N PRO A 272 -12.15 -23.98 24.10
CA PRO A 272 -11.31 -23.57 22.98
C PRO A 272 -11.79 -24.23 21.69
N LEU A 273 -11.62 -23.55 20.54
CA LEU A 273 -11.97 -24.11 19.24
C LEU A 273 -11.10 -25.33 18.90
N PRO A 274 -11.67 -26.40 18.32
CA PRO A 274 -10.90 -27.48 17.73
C PRO A 274 -10.02 -26.96 16.60
N SER A 275 -8.77 -27.40 16.57
CA SER A 275 -7.87 -27.17 15.43
C SER A 275 -8.49 -27.73 14.14
N GLY A 276 -8.42 -26.98 13.03
CA GLY A 276 -8.97 -27.41 11.73
C GLY A 276 -10.43 -27.02 11.46
N THR A 277 -11.00 -26.10 12.25
CA THR A 277 -12.32 -25.53 11.93
C THR A 277 -12.22 -24.70 10.66
N LYS A 278 -12.99 -25.06 9.61
CA LYS A 278 -13.07 -24.32 8.33
C LYS A 278 -13.78 -22.99 8.53
N VAL A 279 -13.14 -21.92 8.08
CA VAL A 279 -13.56 -20.53 8.27
C VAL A 279 -13.67 -19.88 6.89
N ASP A 280 -14.89 -19.49 6.51
CA ASP A 280 -15.19 -18.63 5.35
C ASP A 280 -15.64 -17.28 5.89
N LEU A 281 -14.78 -16.28 5.81
CA LEU A 281 -15.02 -14.95 6.36
C LEU A 281 -15.03 -13.92 5.24
N THR A 282 -16.10 -13.13 5.23
CA THR A 282 -16.16 -11.86 4.52
C THR A 282 -15.98 -10.74 5.53
N LEU A 283 -14.85 -10.03 5.45
CA LEU A 283 -14.56 -8.90 6.33
C LEU A 283 -14.66 -7.60 5.53
N ASP A 284 -15.62 -6.75 5.91
CA ASP A 284 -15.77 -5.40 5.38
C ASP A 284 -15.02 -4.44 6.31
N SER A 285 -13.97 -3.80 5.80
CA SER A 285 -13.19 -2.81 6.53
C SER A 285 -13.19 -1.49 5.78
N SER A 286 -13.41 -0.39 6.51
CA SER A 286 -13.26 0.95 5.96
C SER A 286 -12.11 1.70 6.63
N LEU A 287 -11.21 2.27 5.84
CA LEU A 287 -10.05 3.06 6.27
C LEU A 287 -10.12 4.46 5.68
N ASN A 288 -9.58 5.48 6.34
CA ASN A 288 -9.47 6.82 5.77
C ASN A 288 -8.11 6.98 5.07
N LEU A 289 -8.08 6.97 3.74
CA LEU A 289 -6.83 7.04 2.97
C LEU A 289 -6.18 8.42 3.06
N ASP A 290 -6.98 9.48 3.03
CA ASP A 290 -6.45 10.85 3.07
C ASP A 290 -5.74 11.11 4.40
N GLN A 291 -6.27 10.57 5.50
CA GLN A 291 -5.63 10.61 6.80
C GLN A 291 -4.34 9.78 6.84
N LEU A 292 -4.35 8.55 6.31
CA LEU A 292 -3.14 7.72 6.25
C LEU A 292 -2.00 8.36 5.43
N LEU A 293 -2.34 8.95 4.29
CA LEU A 293 -1.38 9.67 3.45
C LEU A 293 -0.90 10.97 4.12
N GLY A 294 -1.78 11.66 4.83
CA GLY A 294 -1.47 12.86 5.62
C GLY A 294 -0.52 12.57 6.77
N ASP A 295 -0.87 11.61 7.64
CA ASP A 295 -0.07 11.18 8.78
C ASP A 295 1.30 10.67 8.33
N PHE A 296 1.34 9.96 7.19
CA PHE A 296 2.60 9.53 6.59
C PHE A 296 3.44 10.70 6.08
N ALA A 297 2.83 11.66 5.38
CA ALA A 297 3.52 12.86 4.92
C ALA A 297 4.08 13.67 6.09
N GLU A 298 3.37 13.73 7.22
CA GLU A 298 3.81 14.36 8.46
C GLU A 298 4.94 13.58 9.14
N TYR A 299 4.81 12.26 9.27
CA TYR A 299 5.87 11.37 9.77
C TYR A 299 7.16 11.50 8.96
N GLN A 300 7.05 11.57 7.63
CA GLN A 300 8.18 11.81 6.75
C GLN A 300 8.77 13.22 6.89
N LYS A 301 7.96 14.24 7.19
CA LYS A 301 8.48 15.60 7.44
C LYS A 301 9.35 15.60 8.69
N LEU A 302 8.89 14.96 9.77
CA LEU A 302 9.61 14.89 11.06
C LEU A 302 10.98 14.19 10.94
N ARG A 303 11.09 13.12 10.14
CA ARG A 303 12.39 12.48 9.86
C ARG A 303 13.27 13.24 8.86
N GLY A 304 12.68 14.05 7.99
CA GLY A 304 13.40 14.82 6.97
C GLY A 304 13.92 16.18 7.45
N SER A 305 13.57 16.58 8.66
CA SER A 305 14.11 17.77 9.33
C SER A 305 15.31 17.37 10.21
N ASP A 306 16.51 17.42 9.62
CA ASP A 306 17.75 17.49 10.41
C ASP A 306 17.79 18.79 11.25
N PRO A 307 18.57 18.84 12.35
CA PRO A 307 18.46 19.88 13.37
C PRO A 307 18.86 21.25 12.82
N VAL A 308 18.03 22.25 13.16
CA VAL A 308 18.32 23.66 13.00
C VAL A 308 19.70 23.96 13.61
N GLN A 309 20.64 24.42 12.78
CA GLN A 309 21.94 24.94 13.21
C GLN A 309 21.76 25.88 14.42
N PRO A 310 22.50 25.71 15.53
CA PRO A 310 22.47 26.70 16.60
C PRO A 310 23.03 28.02 16.06
N THR A 311 22.24 29.08 16.22
CA THR A 311 22.59 30.47 15.93
C THR A 311 24.00 30.80 16.45
N PRO A 312 24.90 31.43 15.67
CA PRO A 312 26.19 31.84 16.17
C PRO A 312 26.00 32.84 17.31
N ALA A 313 26.48 32.49 18.51
CA ALA A 313 26.55 33.41 19.62
C ALA A 313 27.45 34.60 19.23
N LYS A 314 26.88 35.80 19.33
CA LYS A 314 27.58 37.07 19.16
C LYS A 314 28.71 37.16 20.21
N PRO A 315 29.95 37.54 19.84
CA PRO A 315 30.98 37.80 20.84
C PRO A 315 30.57 39.04 21.66
N ASN A 316 30.60 38.89 22.99
CA ASN A 316 30.36 39.99 23.92
C ASN A 316 31.61 40.92 23.94
N PRO A 317 31.42 42.26 24.07
CA PRO A 317 32.51 43.23 24.03
C PRO A 317 33.43 43.18 25.27
#